data_AF-A0A2A2LHB0-F1
#
_entry.id   AF-A0A2A2LHB0-F1
#
_cell.length_a   1.000
_cell.length_b   1.000
_cell.length_c   1.000
_cell.angle_alpha   90.00
_cell.angle_beta   90.00
_cell.angle_gamma   90.00
#
_symmetry.space_group_name_H-M   'P 1'
#
loop_
_entity.id
_entity.type
_entity.pdbx_description
1 polymer ?
#
loop_
_entity_poly.entity_id
_entity_poly.type
_entity_poly.pdbx_seq_one_letter_code
_entity_poly.pdbx_strand_id
1 'polypeptide(L)'
;MKHPRSRHNPLCCFCYLSRLTQIFILLLILSSFPLILLYFHGDFSSETEIEEFLYELQHSVGTNSSEAECASLSNATQEQYPQCLAKLAWMKRGWKMHQCYQDYGADNSVCSHREYLSKIERFCPPMKLQKSKFSVTKVKKLPPDYAQMNRDMTDLFSKMSDVPRNYIYHKKRIERMWSQWSKAATINWEKHPGTMNGRRKQNILVHMGFLAKESKLNFAEKSKEGGPLGELLQWSDLIVSLHILGHQLYISTDKSTLKNVIEEAERAPPCPTMDGKSKRIDLIITDIMGLRGLKKHRAFLVNNKCRIRLVDSFGTHVEFTDKIYFRDHKKELSGSVPKNPWGGHGLAPQQHWTFFPHTDDNTFLGFAVDQPLEEIRPMFDRQSSKAVLVYGKEQYMWKGLEDVIQSVKEVAEVHATVADASTGSPMFADVVNHGLLDTNRLYSLLRSVKVFLGIGFPLEGPAPFEAIAQGAVYINAQFNPPKSRLNDGFLAEKPTLREFTSQLPYAERIGRPYAITVDIHNSTLLKKAIQEAILLNPSPYVPKELSTEGMLLRLALLVEKQDFCNPDKTDSWPPVNQMQVCSFSELFIKSLVNYYFVSVVIAH
;
A
#
# COMPACT_ATOMS: atom_id res chain seq x y z
N MET A 1 23.30 65.98 58.33
CA MET A 1 24.06 66.90 57.43
C MET A 1 23.70 66.58 55.98
N LYS A 2 23.26 67.62 55.25
CA LYS A 2 23.27 67.84 53.78
C LYS A 2 22.70 66.78 52.81
N HIS A 3 21.45 67.04 52.37
CA HIS A 3 20.94 67.27 50.99
C HIS A 3 21.34 66.41 49.76
N PRO A 4 20.52 66.40 48.67
CA PRO A 4 20.09 65.20 47.95
C PRO A 4 20.66 65.11 46.52
N ARG A 5 20.44 64.00 45.82
CA ARG A 5 20.62 63.92 44.35
C ARG A 5 19.44 63.23 43.67
N SER A 6 18.85 63.98 42.76
CA SER A 6 17.88 63.59 41.75
C SER A 6 18.43 62.49 40.83
N ARG A 7 17.56 61.57 40.40
CA ARG A 7 17.69 60.92 39.07
C ARG A 7 16.34 60.86 38.39
N HIS A 8 16.29 61.50 37.22
CA HIS A 8 15.24 61.40 36.22
C HIS A 8 15.06 59.96 35.74
N ASN A 9 13.80 59.57 35.54
CA ASN A 9 13.35 58.35 34.89
C ASN A 9 13.58 58.42 33.37
N PRO A 10 14.29 57.48 32.72
CA PRO A 10 14.29 57.33 31.28
C PRO A 10 13.34 56.18 30.91
N LEU A 11 12.04 56.40 31.05
CA LEU A 11 11.00 55.45 30.64
C LEU A 11 10.02 56.18 29.73
N CYS A 12 10.46 56.58 28.53
CA CYS A 12 9.50 57.04 27.51
C CYS A 12 9.94 56.83 26.04
N CYS A 13 11.24 56.71 25.72
CA CYS A 13 11.65 56.50 24.32
C CYS A 13 11.56 55.04 23.83
N PHE A 14 11.73 54.04 24.71
CA PHE A 14 11.75 52.63 24.28
C PHE A 14 10.36 52.05 23.96
N CYS A 15 9.29 52.54 24.59
CA CYS A 15 7.93 52.08 24.28
C CYS A 15 7.40 52.65 22.95
N TYR A 16 7.85 53.82 22.54
CA TYR A 16 7.40 54.46 21.28
C TYR A 16 8.08 53.83 20.06
N LEU A 17 9.38 53.51 20.13
CA LEU A 17 10.07 52.78 19.07
C LEU A 17 9.55 51.34 18.91
N SER A 18 9.14 50.67 19.99
CA SER A 18 8.58 49.30 19.95
C SER A 18 7.20 49.24 19.26
N ARG A 19 6.33 50.24 19.49
CA ARG A 19 5.04 50.31 18.79
C ARG A 19 5.17 50.70 17.33
N LEU A 20 6.09 51.61 16.99
CA LEU A 20 6.34 51.98 15.59
C LEU A 20 6.95 50.81 14.79
N THR A 21 7.86 50.03 15.39
CA THR A 21 8.40 48.82 14.74
C THR A 21 7.36 47.72 14.58
N GLN A 22 6.47 47.51 15.55
CA GLN A 22 5.35 46.57 15.38
C GLN A 22 4.36 46.99 14.30
N ILE A 23 4.05 48.29 14.18
CA ILE A 23 3.16 48.80 13.12
C ILE A 23 3.85 48.71 11.75
N PHE A 24 5.16 48.98 11.66
CA PHE A 24 5.93 48.85 10.42
C PHE A 24 6.04 47.38 9.97
N ILE A 25 6.21 46.45 10.90
CA ILE A 25 6.20 45.01 10.62
C ILE A 25 4.80 44.55 10.18
N LEU A 26 3.73 45.04 10.81
CA LEU A 26 2.36 44.73 10.38
C LEU A 26 2.06 45.27 8.97
N LEU A 27 2.51 46.48 8.65
CA LEU A 27 2.36 47.10 7.32
C LEU A 27 3.23 46.43 6.27
N LEU A 28 4.42 45.94 6.62
CA LEU A 28 5.23 45.09 5.75
C LEU A 28 4.56 43.72 5.51
N ILE A 29 3.94 43.12 6.51
CA ILE A 29 3.20 41.86 6.37
C ILE A 29 1.92 42.07 5.52
N LEU A 30 1.18 43.17 5.73
CA LEU A 30 -0.02 43.48 4.96
C LEU A 30 0.27 43.91 3.52
N SER A 31 1.39 44.58 3.26
CA SER A 31 1.81 44.94 1.88
C SER A 31 2.48 43.78 1.14
N SER A 32 3.02 42.78 1.84
CA SER A 32 3.53 41.54 1.24
C SER A 32 2.50 40.42 1.18
N PHE A 33 1.34 40.54 1.82
CA PHE A 33 0.25 39.56 1.75
C PHE A 33 -0.25 39.25 0.32
N PRO A 34 -0.34 40.23 -0.61
CA PRO A 34 -0.65 39.95 -2.02
C PRO A 34 0.48 39.20 -2.74
N LEU A 35 1.75 39.51 -2.44
CA LEU A 35 2.92 38.82 -2.98
C LEU A 35 3.09 37.40 -2.42
N ILE A 36 2.71 37.21 -1.16
CA ILE A 36 2.70 35.92 -0.48
C ILE A 36 1.56 35.06 -1.04
N LEU A 37 0.37 35.61 -1.27
CA LEU A 37 -0.71 34.90 -1.99
C LEU A 37 -0.31 34.50 -3.42
N LEU A 38 0.45 35.35 -4.14
CA LEU A 38 1.01 35.02 -5.46
C LEU A 38 2.11 33.94 -5.40
N TYR A 39 2.88 33.85 -4.30
CA TYR A 39 3.87 32.79 -4.09
C TYR A 39 3.26 31.47 -3.58
N PHE A 40 2.05 31.53 -2.99
CA PHE A 40 1.30 30.39 -2.45
C PHE A 40 0.23 29.82 -3.41
N HIS A 41 0.16 30.31 -4.66
CA HIS A 41 -0.68 29.76 -5.74
C HIS A 41 0.18 29.31 -6.94
N GLY A 42 1.14 28.42 -6.69
CA GLY A 42 1.64 27.54 -7.75
C GLY A 42 0.74 26.31 -7.83
N ASP A 43 0.05 26.13 -8.95
CA ASP A 43 -0.96 25.10 -9.25
C ASP A 43 -2.38 25.34 -8.74
N PHE A 44 -3.00 26.38 -9.28
CA PHE A 44 -4.25 26.22 -10.02
C PHE A 44 -4.14 27.19 -11.20
N SER A 45 -4.10 26.71 -12.45
CA SER A 45 -4.48 27.58 -13.56
C SER A 45 -5.92 27.97 -13.27
N SER A 46 -6.13 29.16 -12.73
CA SER A 46 -7.47 29.65 -12.38
C SER A 46 -8.31 29.66 -13.66
N GLU A 47 -9.62 29.49 -13.57
CA GLU A 47 -10.54 29.66 -14.72
C GLU A 47 -10.19 30.94 -15.52
N THR A 48 -9.76 31.98 -14.81
CA THR A 48 -9.23 33.24 -15.33
C THR A 48 -8.05 33.09 -16.30
N GLU A 49 -7.08 32.20 -16.06
CA GLU A 49 -5.94 32.00 -16.98
C GLU A 49 -6.35 31.26 -18.26
N ILE A 50 -7.34 30.37 -18.17
CA ILE A 50 -7.88 29.66 -19.33
C ILE A 50 -8.72 30.64 -20.17
N GLU A 51 -9.55 31.45 -19.52
CA GLU A 51 -10.33 32.51 -20.15
C GLU A 51 -9.42 33.52 -20.85
N GLU A 52 -8.34 33.97 -20.21
CA GLU A 52 -7.36 34.88 -20.80
C GLU A 52 -6.64 34.25 -22.00
N PHE A 53 -6.23 32.98 -21.88
CA PHE A 53 -5.64 32.24 -22.99
C PHE A 53 -6.58 32.11 -24.19
N LEU A 54 -7.85 31.76 -23.96
CA LEU A 54 -8.86 31.63 -25.01
C LEU A 54 -9.21 32.99 -25.63
N TYR A 55 -9.25 34.05 -24.82
CA TYR A 55 -9.46 35.42 -25.27
C TYR A 55 -8.32 35.91 -26.17
N GLU A 56 -7.07 35.66 -25.79
CA GLU A 56 -5.88 35.98 -26.60
C GLU A 56 -5.86 35.23 -27.94
N LEU A 57 -6.38 34.00 -27.99
CA LEU A 57 -6.48 33.22 -29.23
C LEU A 57 -7.56 33.76 -30.18
N GLN A 58 -8.60 34.38 -29.64
CA GLN A 58 -9.67 35.02 -30.43
C GLN A 58 -9.27 36.43 -30.92
N HIS A 59 -8.42 37.14 -30.17
CA HIS A 59 -8.05 38.53 -30.42
C HIS A 59 -6.63 38.74 -30.98
N SER A 60 -5.88 37.68 -31.30
CA SER A 60 -4.64 37.78 -32.06
C SER A 60 -4.96 38.20 -33.51
N VAL A 61 -4.97 39.52 -33.73
CA VAL A 61 -5.26 40.18 -35.00
C VAL A 61 -4.31 39.70 -36.09
N GLY A 62 -4.85 38.98 -37.08
CA GLY A 62 -4.21 38.70 -38.36
C GLY A 62 -3.23 37.53 -38.32
N THR A 63 -3.61 36.44 -39.00
CA THR A 63 -2.81 35.23 -39.32
C THR A 63 -2.59 34.21 -38.20
N ASN A 64 -3.57 33.32 -37.99
CA ASN A 64 -3.42 31.86 -38.21
C ASN A 64 -4.66 31.10 -37.71
N SER A 65 -5.62 30.84 -38.60
CA SER A 65 -6.77 29.95 -38.34
C SER A 65 -6.35 28.57 -37.79
N SER A 66 -5.12 28.15 -38.09
CA SER A 66 -4.51 26.92 -37.60
C SER A 66 -4.23 26.90 -36.09
N GLU A 67 -3.92 28.04 -35.45
CA GLU A 67 -3.63 28.05 -34.00
C GLU A 67 -4.90 27.90 -33.16
N ALA A 68 -5.98 28.59 -33.56
CA ALA A 68 -7.30 28.42 -32.95
C ALA A 68 -7.86 27.00 -33.17
N GLU A 69 -7.66 26.43 -34.37
CA GLU A 69 -8.01 25.03 -34.65
C GLU A 69 -7.23 24.06 -33.73
N CYS A 70 -5.94 24.31 -33.53
CA CYS A 70 -5.13 23.54 -32.59
C CYS A 70 -5.53 23.76 -31.12
N ALA A 71 -6.07 24.91 -30.72
CA ALA A 71 -6.62 25.07 -29.36
C ALA A 71 -8.01 24.43 -29.19
N SER A 72 -8.73 24.21 -30.30
CA SER A 72 -10.12 23.76 -30.26
C SER A 72 -10.28 22.32 -29.77
N LEU A 73 -11.20 22.13 -28.81
CA LEU A 73 -11.59 20.85 -28.24
C LEU A 73 -13.12 20.83 -28.12
N SER A 74 -13.76 19.74 -28.56
CA SER A 74 -15.20 19.55 -28.33
C SER A 74 -15.50 19.37 -26.84
N ASN A 75 -16.72 19.66 -26.39
CA ASN A 75 -17.12 19.49 -24.98
C ASN A 75 -16.83 18.06 -24.47
N ALA A 76 -17.22 17.04 -25.25
CA ALA A 76 -16.91 15.64 -24.92
C ALA A 76 -15.40 15.34 -24.82
N THR A 77 -14.57 16.04 -25.61
CA THR A 77 -13.11 15.91 -25.54
C THR A 77 -12.52 16.64 -24.34
N GLN A 78 -13.10 17.79 -23.95
CA GLN A 78 -12.70 18.52 -22.75
C GLN A 78 -13.03 17.72 -21.49
N GLU A 79 -14.17 17.03 -21.47
CA GLU A 79 -14.51 16.09 -20.40
C GLU A 79 -13.49 14.95 -20.30
N GLN A 80 -13.08 14.36 -21.43
CA GLN A 80 -12.07 13.29 -21.45
C GLN A 80 -10.63 13.75 -21.15
N TYR A 81 -10.32 15.03 -21.42
CA TYR A 81 -9.00 15.63 -21.25
C TYR A 81 -9.08 16.99 -20.52
N PRO A 82 -9.52 16.99 -19.25
CA PRO A 82 -9.87 18.22 -18.53
C PRO A 82 -8.66 19.12 -18.26
N GLN A 83 -7.47 18.55 -18.24
CA GLN A 83 -6.22 19.29 -18.03
C GLN A 83 -5.62 19.86 -19.32
N CYS A 84 -6.15 19.51 -20.51
CA CYS A 84 -5.54 19.91 -21.78
C CYS A 84 -5.46 21.43 -21.93
N LEU A 85 -6.57 22.15 -21.70
CA LEU A 85 -6.61 23.61 -21.86
C LEU A 85 -5.74 24.34 -20.84
N ALA A 86 -5.82 23.94 -19.57
CA ALA A 86 -4.95 24.44 -18.51
C ALA A 86 -3.46 24.28 -18.86
N LYS A 87 -3.07 23.09 -19.32
CA LYS A 87 -1.70 22.79 -19.75
C LYS A 87 -1.28 23.59 -20.98
N LEU A 88 -2.18 23.79 -21.94
CA LEU A 88 -1.92 24.60 -23.13
C LEU A 88 -1.69 26.07 -22.78
N ALA A 89 -2.53 26.63 -21.90
CA ALA A 89 -2.37 27.98 -21.37
C ALA A 89 -1.02 28.14 -20.65
N TRP A 90 -0.66 27.16 -19.81
CA TRP A 90 0.64 27.13 -19.14
C TRP A 90 1.79 27.06 -20.14
N MET A 91 1.71 26.18 -21.14
CA MET A 91 2.77 26.02 -22.16
C MET A 91 3.07 27.32 -22.89
N LYS A 92 2.05 28.13 -23.24
CA LYS A 92 2.22 29.42 -23.91
C LYS A 92 3.20 30.36 -23.18
N ARG A 93 3.21 30.32 -21.85
CA ARG A 93 4.08 31.16 -21.00
C ARG A 93 5.33 30.41 -20.51
N GLY A 94 5.21 29.10 -20.28
CA GLY A 94 6.19 28.29 -19.55
C GLY A 94 7.14 27.45 -20.42
N TRP A 95 6.89 27.28 -21.72
CA TRP A 95 7.66 26.35 -22.56
C TRP A 95 9.17 26.68 -22.65
N LYS A 96 9.56 27.95 -22.49
CA LYS A 96 10.97 28.37 -22.48
C LYS A 96 11.67 28.18 -21.13
N MET A 97 10.93 27.90 -20.05
CA MET A 97 11.51 27.77 -18.71
C MET A 97 12.39 26.52 -18.58
N HIS A 98 12.12 25.48 -19.36
CA HIS A 98 12.89 24.24 -19.36
C HIS A 98 13.23 23.82 -20.79
N GLN A 99 14.52 23.56 -21.03
CA GLN A 99 15.03 23.21 -22.35
C GLN A 99 14.36 21.96 -22.95
N CYS A 100 13.90 21.02 -22.10
CA CYS A 100 13.29 19.79 -22.58
C CYS A 100 12.04 20.01 -23.45
N TYR A 101 11.23 21.06 -23.22
CA TYR A 101 10.10 21.33 -24.10
C TYR A 101 10.56 21.60 -25.55
N GLN A 102 11.63 22.38 -25.71
CA GLN A 102 12.22 22.69 -27.01
C GLN A 102 12.89 21.47 -27.63
N ASP A 103 13.52 20.62 -26.80
CA ASP A 103 14.13 19.37 -27.26
C ASP A 103 13.08 18.43 -27.86
N TYR A 104 11.86 18.44 -27.29
CA TYR A 104 10.73 17.72 -27.85
C TYR A 104 10.07 18.42 -29.03
N GLY A 105 10.47 19.64 -29.42
CA GLY A 105 9.93 20.35 -30.57
C GLY A 105 8.81 21.34 -30.25
N ALA A 106 8.58 21.66 -28.97
CA ALA A 106 7.73 22.80 -28.61
C ALA A 106 8.40 24.10 -29.08
N ASP A 107 7.60 24.94 -29.73
CA ASP A 107 7.99 26.26 -30.22
C ASP A 107 6.96 27.30 -29.75
N ASN A 108 6.91 28.49 -30.36
CA ASN A 108 5.97 29.51 -29.94
C ASN A 108 4.51 29.26 -30.39
N SER A 109 4.22 28.17 -31.10
CA SER A 109 2.90 27.88 -31.66
C SER A 109 2.05 27.00 -30.74
N VAL A 110 0.74 27.24 -30.73
CA VAL A 110 -0.23 26.43 -29.97
C VAL A 110 -0.27 24.98 -30.48
N CYS A 111 -0.07 24.77 -31.78
CA CYS A 111 -0.06 23.45 -32.37
C CYS A 111 1.10 22.58 -31.86
N SER A 112 2.31 23.13 -31.73
CA SER A 112 3.45 22.38 -31.20
C SER A 112 3.25 22.04 -29.72
N HIS A 113 2.65 22.96 -28.94
CA HIS A 113 2.28 22.72 -27.55
C HIS A 113 1.23 21.60 -27.43
N ARG A 114 0.16 21.62 -28.23
CA ARG A 114 -0.85 20.54 -28.21
C ARG A 114 -0.26 19.22 -28.69
N GLU A 115 0.58 19.23 -29.72
CA GLU A 115 1.23 18.03 -30.22
C GLU A 115 2.14 17.41 -29.16
N TYR A 116 2.92 18.22 -28.44
CA TYR A 116 3.71 17.81 -27.27
C TYR A 116 2.82 17.23 -26.16
N LEU A 117 1.79 17.96 -25.73
CA LEU A 117 0.87 17.53 -24.68
C LEU A 117 0.04 16.31 -25.07
N SER A 118 -0.11 16.02 -26.36
CA SER A 118 -0.83 14.83 -26.84
C SER A 118 0.08 13.61 -26.95
N LYS A 119 1.30 13.78 -27.50
CA LYS A 119 2.21 12.68 -27.80
C LYS A 119 3.13 12.32 -26.62
N ILE A 120 3.61 13.32 -25.90
CA ILE A 120 4.64 13.16 -24.86
C ILE A 120 3.98 13.04 -23.48
N GLU A 121 3.24 14.06 -23.06
CA GLU A 121 2.64 14.07 -21.71
C GLU A 121 1.22 13.50 -21.63
N ARG A 122 0.54 13.37 -22.78
CA ARG A 122 -0.83 12.82 -22.93
C ARG A 122 -1.92 13.56 -22.12
N PHE A 123 -1.70 14.83 -21.82
CA PHE A 123 -2.72 15.72 -21.27
C PHE A 123 -3.75 16.15 -22.32
N CYS A 124 -3.46 15.99 -23.61
CA CYS A 124 -4.34 16.36 -24.71
C CYS A 124 -4.67 15.17 -25.63
N PRO A 125 -5.79 15.24 -26.37
CA PRO A 125 -6.21 14.18 -27.30
C PRO A 125 -5.23 14.05 -28.49
N PRO A 126 -5.00 12.82 -29.01
CA PRO A 126 -4.17 12.61 -30.19
C PRO A 126 -4.61 13.46 -31.39
N MET A 127 -3.69 14.23 -31.97
CA MET A 127 -3.97 15.08 -33.13
C MET A 127 -3.86 14.31 -34.45
N LYS A 128 -4.88 14.42 -35.31
CA LYS A 128 -4.86 13.91 -36.70
C LYS A 128 -4.30 14.98 -37.67
N LEU A 129 -3.06 15.45 -37.47
CA LEU A 129 -2.50 16.48 -38.36
C LEU A 129 -1.94 15.87 -39.66
N GLN A 130 -2.46 16.29 -40.81
CA GLN A 130 -2.04 15.84 -42.15
C GLN A 130 -0.67 16.36 -42.61
N LYS A 131 -0.05 17.34 -41.93
CA LYS A 131 1.31 17.81 -42.22
C LYS A 131 2.00 18.26 -40.92
N SER A 132 2.44 17.31 -40.12
CA SER A 132 3.29 17.59 -38.96
C SER A 132 4.64 18.17 -39.44
N LYS A 133 4.93 19.44 -39.10
CA LYS A 133 6.30 20.00 -39.18
C LYS A 133 7.20 19.52 -38.04
N PHE A 134 6.62 18.75 -37.10
CA PHE A 134 7.29 18.06 -36.02
C PHE A 134 8.14 16.93 -36.61
N SER A 135 9.30 17.28 -37.15
CA SER A 135 10.23 16.29 -37.64
C SER A 135 10.85 15.59 -36.42
N VAL A 136 10.29 14.44 -36.05
CA VAL A 136 10.85 13.45 -35.12
C VAL A 136 12.15 12.83 -35.71
N THR A 137 12.88 13.54 -36.57
CA THR A 137 14.14 13.11 -37.16
C THR A 137 15.35 13.52 -36.33
N LYS A 138 15.22 14.51 -35.43
CA LYS A 138 16.27 14.86 -34.45
C LYS A 138 16.03 14.30 -33.05
N VAL A 139 14.82 13.82 -32.76
CA VAL A 139 14.59 12.95 -31.62
C VAL A 139 15.23 11.62 -32.01
N LYS A 140 16.42 11.31 -31.48
CA LYS A 140 16.79 9.89 -31.35
C LYS A 140 15.58 9.28 -30.69
N LYS A 141 14.80 8.46 -31.42
CA LYS A 141 13.71 7.68 -30.83
C LYS A 141 14.37 6.89 -29.72
N LEU A 142 14.34 7.43 -28.50
CA LEU A 142 14.55 6.61 -27.33
C LEU A 142 13.53 5.49 -27.54
N PRO A 143 13.97 4.21 -27.55
CA PRO A 143 13.04 3.11 -27.51
C PRO A 143 12.00 3.46 -26.45
N PRO A 144 10.69 3.28 -26.71
CA PRO A 144 9.73 3.54 -25.66
C PRO A 144 10.18 2.71 -24.46
N ASP A 145 10.33 3.38 -23.30
CA ASP A 145 10.87 2.76 -22.10
C ASP A 145 9.81 1.79 -21.56
N TYR A 146 9.71 0.63 -22.21
CA TYR A 146 8.81 -0.44 -21.86
C TYR A 146 9.44 -1.25 -20.75
N ALA A 147 8.64 -1.58 -19.75
CA ALA A 147 9.09 -2.44 -18.66
C ALA A 147 9.38 -3.84 -19.22
N GLN A 148 10.63 -4.29 -19.08
CA GLN A 148 11.07 -5.63 -19.48
C GLN A 148 11.19 -6.53 -18.26
N MET A 149 10.87 -7.82 -18.41
CA MET A 149 11.03 -8.76 -17.31
C MET A 149 12.46 -8.73 -16.76
N ASN A 150 12.63 -8.43 -15.47
CA ASN A 150 13.95 -8.37 -14.85
C ASN A 150 14.14 -9.51 -13.83
N ARG A 151 14.99 -10.47 -14.19
CA ARG A 151 15.35 -11.62 -13.35
C ARG A 151 16.78 -11.53 -12.81
N ASP A 152 17.30 -10.31 -12.64
CA ASP A 152 18.58 -10.07 -11.97
C ASP A 152 18.35 -9.77 -10.49
N MET A 153 18.56 -10.77 -9.63
CA MET A 153 18.43 -10.61 -8.18
C MET A 153 19.53 -9.71 -7.59
N THR A 154 20.72 -9.70 -8.19
CA THR A 154 21.85 -8.86 -7.74
C THR A 154 21.53 -7.39 -7.96
N ASP A 155 20.94 -7.05 -9.10
CA ASP A 155 20.40 -5.71 -9.38
C ASP A 155 19.30 -5.30 -8.40
N LEU A 156 18.45 -6.22 -7.94
CA LEU A 156 17.46 -5.92 -6.89
C LEU A 156 18.15 -5.62 -5.55
N PHE A 157 19.08 -6.47 -5.14
CA PHE A 157 19.75 -6.35 -3.84
C PHE A 157 20.65 -5.13 -3.73
N SER A 158 21.19 -4.63 -4.85
CA SER A 158 21.96 -3.39 -4.90
C SER A 158 21.10 -2.15 -4.57
N LYS A 159 19.81 -2.16 -4.93
CA LYS A 159 18.84 -1.09 -4.61
C LYS A 159 18.41 -1.10 -3.13
N MET A 160 18.65 -2.20 -2.42
CA MET A 160 18.34 -2.36 -0.99
C MET A 160 19.59 -2.09 -0.13
N SER A 161 20.02 -0.81 -0.08
CA SER A 161 21.35 -0.45 0.42
C SER A 161 21.40 0.66 1.48
N ASP A 162 20.36 1.49 1.66
CA ASP A 162 20.43 2.64 2.58
C ASP A 162 20.75 2.26 4.04
N VAL A 163 20.00 1.32 4.62
CA VAL A 163 20.24 0.79 5.97
C VAL A 163 20.31 -0.74 5.90
N PRO A 164 21.51 -1.34 5.74
CA PRO A 164 21.67 -2.76 5.44
C PRO A 164 20.93 -3.71 6.39
N ARG A 165 20.90 -3.41 7.69
CA ARG A 165 20.20 -4.24 8.70
C ARG A 165 18.70 -4.37 8.46
N ASN A 166 18.07 -3.36 7.87
CA ASN A 166 16.63 -3.36 7.59
C ASN A 166 16.29 -4.37 6.47
N TYR A 167 17.26 -4.71 5.61
CA TYR A 167 17.04 -5.57 4.45
C TYR A 167 17.40 -7.05 4.66
N ILE A 168 17.91 -7.43 5.83
CA ILE A 168 18.34 -8.82 6.08
C ILE A 168 17.18 -9.80 5.86
N TYR A 169 16.02 -9.51 6.46
CA TYR A 169 14.83 -10.36 6.29
C TYR A 169 14.38 -10.39 4.82
N HIS A 170 14.26 -9.22 4.19
CA HIS A 170 13.81 -9.08 2.81
C HIS A 170 14.69 -9.86 1.84
N LYS A 171 16.02 -9.70 1.91
CA LYS A 171 16.98 -10.40 1.03
C LYS A 171 16.92 -11.91 1.22
N LYS A 172 16.92 -12.40 2.47
CA LYS A 172 16.81 -13.84 2.77
C LYS A 172 15.52 -14.46 2.23
N ARG A 173 14.40 -13.77 2.41
CA ARG A 173 13.11 -14.25 1.90
C ARG A 173 13.09 -14.30 0.39
N ILE A 174 13.52 -13.23 -0.28
CA ILE A 174 13.55 -13.12 -1.74
C ILE A 174 14.46 -14.18 -2.34
N GLU A 175 15.68 -14.34 -1.81
CA GLU A 175 16.65 -15.33 -2.28
C GLU A 175 16.08 -16.74 -2.23
N ARG A 176 15.49 -17.11 -1.09
CA ARG A 176 14.86 -18.42 -0.89
C ARG A 176 13.69 -18.69 -1.84
N MET A 177 12.88 -17.67 -2.14
CA MET A 177 11.72 -17.80 -3.03
C MET A 177 12.05 -17.48 -4.49
N TRP A 178 13.30 -17.17 -4.82
CA TRP A 178 13.67 -16.61 -6.12
C TRP A 178 13.31 -17.52 -7.31
N SER A 179 13.48 -18.84 -7.13
CA SER A 179 13.10 -19.84 -8.13
C SER A 179 11.59 -19.86 -8.39
N GLN A 180 10.78 -19.79 -7.32
CA GLN A 180 9.32 -19.72 -7.40
C GLN A 180 8.86 -18.44 -8.12
N TRP A 181 9.47 -17.30 -7.78
CA TRP A 181 9.21 -16.03 -8.43
C TRP A 181 9.59 -16.03 -9.92
N SER A 182 10.76 -16.57 -10.25
CA SER A 182 11.24 -16.67 -11.64
C SER A 182 10.35 -17.58 -12.50
N LYS A 183 9.87 -18.68 -11.92
CA LYS A 183 8.91 -19.58 -12.57
C LYS A 183 7.56 -18.90 -12.77
N ALA A 184 7.03 -18.24 -11.74
CA ALA A 184 5.78 -17.48 -11.82
C ALA A 184 5.83 -16.37 -12.88
N ALA A 185 6.97 -15.68 -13.00
CA ALA A 185 7.18 -14.67 -14.04
C ALA A 185 7.06 -15.26 -15.44
N THR A 186 7.72 -16.39 -15.69
CA THR A 186 7.68 -17.09 -16.99
C THR A 186 6.25 -17.49 -17.33
N ILE A 187 5.56 -18.15 -16.40
CA ILE A 187 4.17 -18.59 -16.56
C ILE A 187 3.24 -17.40 -16.87
N ASN A 188 3.38 -16.30 -16.15
CA ASN A 188 2.53 -15.13 -16.34
C ASN A 188 2.75 -14.46 -17.70
N TRP A 189 3.99 -14.39 -18.19
CA TRP A 189 4.28 -13.85 -19.52
C TRP A 189 3.70 -14.71 -20.64
N GLU A 190 3.70 -16.03 -20.47
CA GLU A 190 3.11 -16.98 -21.42
C GLU A 190 1.57 -16.95 -21.39
N LYS A 191 0.96 -17.01 -20.19
CA LYS A 191 -0.50 -17.07 -20.04
C LYS A 191 -1.20 -15.73 -20.25
N HIS A 192 -0.53 -14.61 -19.93
CA HIS A 192 -1.13 -13.28 -19.91
C HIS A 192 -0.30 -12.23 -20.68
N PRO A 193 0.05 -12.48 -21.95
CA PRO A 193 0.94 -11.60 -22.72
C PRO A 193 0.39 -10.17 -22.87
N GLY A 194 -0.93 -10.00 -22.97
CA GLY A 194 -1.57 -8.68 -23.07
C GLY A 194 -1.51 -7.85 -21.78
N THR A 195 -1.35 -8.51 -20.62
CA THR A 195 -1.12 -7.83 -19.34
C THR A 195 0.37 -7.60 -19.09
N MET A 196 1.23 -8.50 -19.55
CA MET A 196 2.65 -8.51 -19.21
C MET A 196 3.55 -7.72 -20.18
N ASN A 197 3.21 -7.68 -21.48
CA ASN A 197 4.00 -7.02 -22.51
C ASN A 197 3.51 -5.61 -22.81
N GLY A 198 4.41 -4.76 -23.33
CA GLY A 198 4.06 -3.38 -23.74
C GLY A 198 3.71 -2.43 -22.59
N ARG A 199 3.95 -2.86 -21.34
CA ARG A 199 3.77 -2.05 -20.13
C ARG A 199 4.75 -0.89 -20.09
N ARG A 200 4.31 0.25 -19.57
CA ARG A 200 5.19 1.40 -19.41
C ARG A 200 6.14 1.15 -18.23
N LYS A 201 7.45 1.38 -18.42
CA LYS A 201 8.37 1.42 -17.29
C LYS A 201 8.05 2.62 -16.41
N GLN A 202 7.91 2.37 -15.12
CA GLN A 202 7.54 3.38 -14.12
C GLN A 202 8.71 3.60 -13.17
N ASN A 203 8.90 4.84 -12.76
CA ASN A 203 9.77 5.22 -11.65
C ASN A 203 8.98 5.14 -10.34
N ILE A 204 9.26 4.13 -9.52
CA ILE A 204 8.46 3.82 -8.33
C ILE A 204 9.29 4.10 -7.07
N LEU A 205 8.84 5.05 -6.27
CA LEU A 205 9.35 5.26 -4.91
C LEU A 205 8.69 4.26 -3.97
N VAL A 206 9.50 3.42 -3.34
CA VAL A 206 9.07 2.47 -2.31
C VAL A 206 9.67 2.91 -0.97
N HIS A 207 8.86 3.45 -0.07
CA HIS A 207 9.32 3.92 1.23
C HIS A 207 8.64 3.17 2.39
N MET A 208 9.43 2.36 3.11
CA MET A 208 9.01 1.62 4.30
C MET A 208 9.21 2.49 5.55
N GLY A 209 8.19 3.30 5.87
CA GLY A 209 8.24 4.28 6.95
C GLY A 209 8.25 3.68 8.35
N PHE A 210 7.73 2.46 8.54
CA PHE A 210 7.82 1.75 9.82
C PHE A 210 9.27 1.41 10.20
N LEU A 211 10.12 1.08 9.21
CA LEU A 211 11.56 0.85 9.39
C LEU A 211 12.35 2.15 9.60
N ALA A 212 11.82 3.30 9.17
CA ALA A 212 12.44 4.61 9.40
C ALA A 212 12.38 5.07 10.88
N LYS A 213 11.69 4.32 11.74
CA LYS A 213 11.68 4.49 13.20
C LYS A 213 12.20 3.26 13.94
N GLU A 214 13.12 2.51 13.32
CA GLU A 214 13.64 1.26 13.89
C GLU A 214 14.13 1.42 15.33
N SER A 215 14.78 2.54 15.70
CA SER A 215 15.25 2.81 17.07
C SER A 215 14.15 2.94 18.14
N LYS A 216 12.87 2.94 17.75
CA LYS A 216 11.72 3.00 18.68
C LYS A 216 10.79 1.79 18.58
N LEU A 217 10.82 1.07 17.47
CA LEU A 217 9.87 -0.01 17.17
C LEU A 217 10.55 -1.38 17.09
N ASN A 218 11.86 -1.39 16.80
CA ASN A 218 12.71 -2.57 16.72
C ASN A 218 12.12 -3.66 15.81
N PHE A 219 11.52 -3.32 14.66
CA PHE A 219 10.87 -4.31 13.79
C PHE A 219 11.88 -5.25 13.12
N ALA A 220 12.98 -4.71 12.58
CA ALA A 220 14.07 -5.50 12.02
C ALA A 220 14.82 -6.29 13.09
N GLU A 221 15.00 -5.74 14.30
CA GLU A 221 15.60 -6.48 15.42
C GLU A 221 14.68 -7.62 15.89
N LYS A 222 13.41 -7.33 16.18
CA LYS A 222 12.41 -8.34 16.58
C LYS A 222 12.16 -9.39 15.51
N SER A 223 12.44 -9.11 14.23
CA SER A 223 12.33 -10.13 13.17
C SER A 223 13.26 -11.33 13.40
N LYS A 224 14.39 -11.14 14.09
CA LYS A 224 15.31 -12.22 14.48
C LYS A 224 14.78 -13.07 15.65
N GLU A 225 13.84 -12.51 16.41
CA GLU A 225 13.24 -13.08 17.61
C GLU A 225 11.78 -13.53 17.38
N GLY A 226 11.34 -13.59 16.12
CA GLY A 226 9.98 -14.05 15.78
C GLY A 226 8.87 -13.02 15.98
N GLY A 227 9.20 -11.72 16.02
CA GLY A 227 8.25 -10.61 16.10
C GLY A 227 7.28 -10.48 14.92
N PRO A 228 6.56 -9.36 14.77
CA PRO A 228 5.57 -9.20 13.68
C PRO A 228 6.25 -9.20 12.30
N LEU A 229 6.19 -10.35 11.63
CA LEU A 229 6.83 -10.60 10.33
C LEU A 229 5.90 -10.35 9.13
N GLY A 230 4.60 -10.18 9.36
CA GLY A 230 3.60 -10.08 8.29
C GLY A 230 3.86 -8.90 7.35
N GLU A 231 4.10 -7.72 7.89
CA GLU A 231 4.40 -6.52 7.12
C GLU A 231 5.72 -6.67 6.34
N LEU A 232 6.77 -7.17 6.98
CA LEU A 232 8.07 -7.40 6.33
C LEU A 232 7.94 -8.37 5.15
N LEU A 233 7.14 -9.42 5.31
CA LEU A 233 6.82 -10.38 4.27
C LEU A 233 6.10 -9.71 3.08
N GLN A 234 5.03 -8.96 3.33
CA GLN A 234 4.28 -8.27 2.28
C GLN A 234 5.15 -7.26 1.51
N TRP A 235 5.99 -6.50 2.21
CA TRP A 235 6.93 -5.57 1.58
C TRP A 235 7.98 -6.28 0.72
N SER A 236 8.50 -7.43 1.18
CA SER A 236 9.44 -8.24 0.39
C SER A 236 8.83 -8.66 -0.95
N ASP A 237 7.62 -9.19 -0.87
CA ASP A 237 6.91 -9.78 -2.01
C ASP A 237 6.45 -8.69 -2.99
N LEU A 238 6.06 -7.52 -2.48
CA LEU A 238 5.77 -6.33 -3.28
C LEU A 238 7.02 -5.89 -4.07
N ILE A 239 8.16 -5.72 -3.39
CA ILE A 239 9.38 -5.20 -4.00
C ILE A 239 9.90 -6.14 -5.09
N VAL A 240 9.97 -7.46 -4.82
CA VAL A 240 10.42 -8.42 -5.82
C VAL A 240 9.48 -8.49 -7.02
N SER A 241 8.18 -8.37 -6.81
CA SER A 241 7.20 -8.33 -7.90
C SER A 241 7.42 -7.12 -8.80
N LEU A 242 7.59 -5.91 -8.24
CA LEU A 242 7.86 -4.69 -9.03
C LEU A 242 9.17 -4.78 -9.81
N HIS A 243 10.20 -5.38 -9.19
CA HIS A 243 11.48 -5.61 -9.84
C HIS A 243 11.33 -6.55 -11.03
N ILE A 244 10.70 -7.71 -10.85
CA ILE A 244 10.44 -8.68 -11.93
C ILE A 244 9.61 -8.06 -13.04
N LEU A 245 8.65 -7.21 -12.70
CA LEU A 245 7.86 -6.46 -13.67
C LEU A 245 8.68 -5.44 -14.47
N GLY A 246 9.92 -5.14 -14.10
CA GLY A 246 10.85 -4.32 -14.88
C GLY A 246 10.80 -2.84 -14.58
N HIS A 247 10.16 -2.44 -13.47
CA HIS A 247 10.07 -1.04 -13.09
C HIS A 247 11.39 -0.53 -12.48
N GLN A 248 11.61 0.79 -12.56
CA GLN A 248 12.74 1.43 -11.89
C GLN A 248 12.35 1.71 -10.43
N LEU A 249 13.08 1.12 -9.48
CA LEU A 249 12.76 1.25 -8.05
C LEU A 249 13.71 2.22 -7.34
N TYR A 250 13.13 3.07 -6.49
CA TYR A 250 13.82 3.88 -5.50
C TYR A 250 13.38 3.39 -4.12
N ILE A 251 14.16 2.49 -3.51
CA ILE A 251 13.80 1.84 -2.24
C ILE A 251 14.44 2.62 -1.09
N SER A 252 13.63 2.93 -0.07
CA SER A 252 14.07 3.65 1.11
C SER A 252 13.44 3.08 2.38
N THR A 253 14.27 2.92 3.41
CA THR A 253 13.89 2.55 4.78
C THR A 253 14.24 3.63 5.81
N ASP A 254 14.93 4.70 5.42
CA ASP A 254 15.28 5.80 6.32
C ASP A 254 14.87 7.19 5.79
N LYS A 255 14.81 8.17 6.69
CA LYS A 255 14.33 9.53 6.37
C LYS A 255 15.28 10.31 5.46
N SER A 256 16.59 10.08 5.56
CA SER A 256 17.57 10.81 4.77
C SER A 256 17.54 10.36 3.32
N THR A 257 17.47 9.05 3.07
CA THR A 257 17.30 8.51 1.72
C THR A 257 15.97 8.95 1.11
N LEU A 258 14.86 8.89 1.86
CA LEU A 258 13.57 9.42 1.39
C LEU A 258 13.69 10.89 0.97
N LYS A 259 14.29 11.73 1.83
CA LYS A 259 14.49 13.15 1.56
C LYS A 259 15.31 13.35 0.28
N ASN A 260 16.40 12.60 0.09
CA ASN A 260 17.23 12.71 -1.10
C ASN A 260 16.47 12.35 -2.38
N VAL A 261 15.68 11.27 -2.36
CA VAL A 261 14.85 10.88 -3.51
C VAL A 261 13.80 11.95 -3.82
N ILE A 262 13.17 12.55 -2.80
CA ILE A 262 12.20 13.64 -2.99
C ILE A 262 12.86 14.87 -3.59
N GLU A 263 13.97 15.35 -3.01
CA GLU A 263 14.67 16.54 -3.52
C GLU A 263 15.15 16.34 -4.96
N GLU A 264 15.59 15.13 -5.27
CA GLU A 264 16.03 14.77 -6.61
C GLU A 264 14.88 14.71 -7.62
N ALA A 265 13.71 14.19 -7.20
CA ALA A 265 12.50 14.21 -8.00
C ALA A 265 11.95 15.64 -8.21
N GLU A 266 12.03 16.50 -7.20
CA GLU A 266 11.60 17.91 -7.28
C GLU A 266 12.55 18.77 -8.13
N ARG A 267 13.83 18.41 -8.21
CA ARG A 267 14.79 19.04 -9.14
C ARG A 267 14.61 18.60 -10.59
N ALA A 268 13.90 17.49 -10.84
CA ALA A 268 13.67 17.02 -12.19
C ALA A 268 12.81 18.05 -12.95
N PRO A 269 13.14 18.34 -14.22
CA PRO A 269 12.33 19.28 -14.99
C PRO A 269 10.90 18.72 -15.16
N PRO A 270 9.90 19.60 -15.31
CA PRO A 270 8.49 19.20 -15.45
C PRO A 270 8.21 18.39 -16.72
N CYS A 271 9.03 18.57 -17.76
CA CYS A 271 9.01 17.74 -18.97
C CYS A 271 9.91 16.50 -18.84
N PRO A 272 9.55 15.37 -19.50
CA PRO A 272 10.48 14.26 -19.69
C PRO A 272 11.78 14.77 -20.31
N THR A 273 12.91 14.16 -19.99
CA THR A 273 14.21 14.52 -20.61
C THR A 273 14.56 13.52 -21.71
N MET A 274 15.22 13.99 -22.78
CA MET A 274 15.62 13.17 -23.93
C MET A 274 16.71 12.12 -23.63
N ASP A 275 17.30 12.15 -22.44
CA ASP A 275 18.25 11.14 -21.97
C ASP A 275 17.56 10.01 -21.18
N GLY A 276 16.22 10.05 -21.04
CA GLY A 276 15.45 9.09 -20.27
C GLY A 276 15.70 9.13 -18.77
N LYS A 277 16.49 10.11 -18.27
CA LYS A 277 16.85 10.24 -16.85
C LYS A 277 15.88 11.10 -16.05
N SER A 278 14.69 11.40 -16.58
CA SER A 278 13.69 12.11 -15.80
C SER A 278 13.37 11.29 -14.55
N LYS A 279 13.80 11.78 -13.39
CA LYS A 279 13.58 11.15 -12.09
C LYS A 279 12.20 11.47 -11.52
N ARG A 280 11.27 11.84 -12.39
CA ARG A 280 9.87 12.02 -12.05
C ARG A 280 9.35 10.70 -11.48
N ILE A 281 8.76 10.77 -10.29
CA ILE A 281 8.15 9.62 -9.65
C ILE A 281 6.76 9.39 -10.25
N ASP A 282 6.53 8.20 -10.82
CA ASP A 282 5.26 7.81 -11.41
C ASP A 282 4.30 7.26 -10.34
N LEU A 283 4.83 6.52 -9.36
CA LEU A 283 4.09 5.86 -8.29
C LEU A 283 4.87 5.95 -6.96
N ILE A 284 4.15 6.19 -5.86
CA ILE A 284 4.72 6.22 -4.51
C ILE A 284 4.02 5.14 -3.70
N ILE A 285 4.77 4.16 -3.20
CA ILE A 285 4.24 3.12 -2.33
C ILE A 285 4.86 3.29 -0.95
N THR A 286 4.02 3.47 0.06
CA THR A 286 4.46 3.69 1.44
C THR A 286 3.45 3.16 2.44
N ASP A 287 3.77 3.18 3.74
CA ASP A 287 2.83 2.88 4.83
C ASP A 287 2.32 4.17 5.50
N ILE A 288 1.40 4.05 6.46
CA ILE A 288 0.86 5.19 7.21
C ILE A 288 1.96 6.00 7.90
N MET A 289 3.04 5.36 8.36
CA MET A 289 4.15 6.04 9.02
C MET A 289 5.00 6.85 8.04
N GLY A 290 5.24 6.30 6.85
CA GLY A 290 5.94 6.96 5.75
C GLY A 290 5.12 8.13 5.21
N LEU A 291 3.80 7.96 5.06
CA LEU A 291 2.88 9.05 4.71
C LEU A 291 2.93 10.20 5.72
N ARG A 292 3.01 9.91 7.02
CA ARG A 292 3.24 10.93 8.05
C ARG A 292 4.61 11.61 7.89
N GLY A 293 5.63 10.88 7.45
CA GLY A 293 6.94 11.42 7.08
C GLY A 293 6.85 12.42 5.92
N LEU A 294 6.11 12.05 4.86
CA LEU A 294 5.88 12.89 3.68
C LEU A 294 5.18 14.22 3.99
N LYS A 295 4.44 14.33 5.10
CA LYS A 295 3.82 15.61 5.53
C LYS A 295 4.85 16.73 5.77
N LYS A 296 6.13 16.40 5.95
CA LYS A 296 7.22 17.38 6.02
C LYS A 296 7.58 17.99 4.66
N HIS A 297 7.21 17.31 3.57
CA HIS A 297 7.40 17.72 2.18
C HIS A 297 6.04 18.05 1.57
N ARG A 298 5.43 19.15 2.04
CA ARG A 298 4.02 19.46 1.72
C ARG A 298 3.76 19.61 0.22
N ALA A 299 4.62 20.31 -0.50
CA ALA A 299 4.50 20.50 -1.95
C ALA A 299 4.52 19.15 -2.67
N PHE A 300 5.56 18.34 -2.42
CA PHE A 300 5.65 16.96 -2.93
C PHE A 300 4.38 16.14 -2.63
N LEU A 301 3.92 16.14 -1.38
CA LEU A 301 2.76 15.35 -0.97
C LEU A 301 1.47 15.78 -1.67
N VAL A 302 1.24 17.09 -1.81
CA VAL A 302 0.05 17.62 -2.50
C VAL A 302 0.10 17.24 -3.99
N ASN A 303 1.24 17.47 -4.64
CA ASN A 303 1.40 17.25 -6.09
C ASN A 303 1.38 15.77 -6.48
N ASN A 304 1.70 14.88 -5.54
CA ASN A 304 1.78 13.44 -5.79
C ASN A 304 0.71 12.63 -5.04
N LYS A 305 -0.30 13.28 -4.45
CA LYS A 305 -1.32 12.62 -3.62
C LYS A 305 -2.02 11.45 -4.35
N CYS A 306 -2.34 11.62 -5.63
CA CYS A 306 -2.97 10.60 -6.48
C CYS A 306 -2.04 9.41 -6.83
N ARG A 307 -0.72 9.60 -6.71
CA ARG A 307 0.30 8.58 -7.00
C ARG A 307 0.58 7.68 -5.79
N ILE A 308 0.01 7.99 -4.64
CA ILE A 308 0.27 7.24 -3.41
C ILE A 308 -0.52 5.94 -3.42
N ARG A 309 0.12 4.84 -3.01
CA ARG A 309 -0.49 3.58 -2.60
C ARG A 309 -0.03 3.31 -1.18
N LEU A 310 -0.99 3.13 -0.28
CA LEU A 310 -0.75 3.02 1.15
C LEU A 310 -0.87 1.56 1.57
N VAL A 311 0.24 0.89 1.85
CA VAL A 311 0.24 -0.47 2.40
C VAL A 311 -0.29 -0.39 3.84
N ASP A 312 -1.46 -0.99 4.06
CA ASP A 312 -2.25 -0.90 5.28
C ASP A 312 -2.94 -2.23 5.56
N SER A 313 -2.31 -3.07 6.39
CA SER A 313 -2.64 -4.48 6.54
C SER A 313 -4.13 -4.73 6.83
N PHE A 314 -4.70 -3.99 7.78
CA PHE A 314 -6.08 -4.17 8.26
C PHE A 314 -7.11 -3.35 7.49
N GLY A 315 -6.65 -2.47 6.60
CA GLY A 315 -7.48 -1.56 5.82
C GLY A 315 -8.03 -0.37 6.59
N THR A 316 -8.54 0.58 5.80
CA THR A 316 -9.10 1.84 6.26
C THR A 316 -10.45 2.06 5.56
N HIS A 317 -11.54 2.06 6.32
CA HIS A 317 -12.87 2.34 5.78
C HIS A 317 -13.06 3.83 5.44
N VAL A 318 -13.98 4.14 4.51
CA VAL A 318 -14.17 5.50 3.97
C VAL A 318 -14.36 6.57 5.06
N GLU A 319 -15.06 6.27 6.14
CA GLU A 319 -15.33 7.17 7.28
C GLU A 319 -14.05 7.65 7.96
N PHE A 320 -12.99 6.86 7.89
CA PHE A 320 -11.68 7.18 8.44
C PHE A 320 -10.76 7.87 7.42
N THR A 321 -11.06 7.76 6.12
CA THR A 321 -10.26 8.41 5.08
C THR A 321 -10.66 9.87 4.88
N ASP A 322 -11.97 10.16 4.81
CA ASP A 322 -12.47 11.49 4.49
C ASP A 322 -12.07 12.50 5.58
N LYS A 323 -11.43 13.60 5.17
CA LYS A 323 -10.83 14.54 6.13
C LYS A 323 -11.87 15.30 6.95
N ILE A 324 -12.99 15.66 6.33
CA ILE A 324 -14.00 16.51 6.94
C ILE A 324 -14.85 15.64 7.86
N TYR A 325 -15.38 14.54 7.33
CA TYR A 325 -16.16 13.57 8.06
C TYR A 325 -15.39 13.00 9.25
N PHE A 326 -14.14 12.56 9.05
CA PHE A 326 -13.33 12.00 10.15
C PHE A 326 -13.02 13.04 11.22
N ARG A 327 -12.85 14.32 10.86
CA ARG A 327 -12.64 15.39 11.83
C ARG A 327 -13.89 15.62 12.67
N ASP A 328 -15.05 15.67 12.02
CA ASP A 328 -16.32 16.03 12.65
C ASP A 328 -16.86 14.87 13.50
N HIS A 329 -16.68 13.62 13.07
CA HIS A 329 -17.09 12.41 13.79
C HIS A 329 -15.95 11.77 14.58
N LYS A 330 -14.88 12.51 14.86
CA LYS A 330 -13.65 11.93 15.42
C LYS A 330 -13.87 11.22 16.75
N LYS A 331 -14.75 11.76 17.60
CA LYS A 331 -15.06 11.19 18.92
C LYS A 331 -15.74 9.84 18.77
N GLU A 332 -16.76 9.77 17.92
CA GLU A 332 -17.49 8.54 17.60
C GLU A 332 -16.56 7.50 16.96
N LEU A 333 -15.79 7.94 15.95
CA LEU A 333 -14.81 7.11 15.26
C LEU A 333 -13.53 6.86 16.07
N SER A 334 -13.39 7.34 17.30
CA SER A 334 -12.29 6.92 18.19
C SER A 334 -12.73 5.87 19.21
N GLY A 335 -14.04 5.69 19.42
CA GLY A 335 -14.58 4.72 20.35
C GLY A 335 -14.04 4.93 21.77
N SER A 336 -13.42 3.89 22.32
CA SER A 336 -12.79 3.90 23.65
C SER A 336 -11.44 4.60 23.71
N VAL A 337 -10.87 4.99 22.57
CA VAL A 337 -9.54 5.61 22.48
C VAL A 337 -9.68 7.14 22.47
N PRO A 338 -8.81 7.91 23.16
CA PRO A 338 -8.92 9.38 23.19
C PRO A 338 -8.86 10.05 21.81
N LYS A 339 -8.10 9.47 20.87
CA LYS A 339 -7.94 9.98 19.51
C LYS A 339 -7.43 8.88 18.59
N ASN A 340 -8.23 8.47 17.60
CA ASN A 340 -7.76 7.57 16.55
C ASN A 340 -6.55 8.21 15.83
N PRO A 341 -5.37 7.56 15.83
CA PRO A 341 -4.17 8.16 15.26
C PRO A 341 -3.98 7.83 13.78
N TRP A 342 -4.69 6.85 13.23
CA TRP A 342 -4.41 6.23 11.93
C TRP A 342 -5.16 6.88 10.76
N GLY A 343 -6.40 7.36 10.97
CA GLY A 343 -7.23 7.99 9.92
C GLY A 343 -6.93 9.47 9.60
N GLY A 344 -7.73 10.06 8.71
CA GLY A 344 -7.79 11.47 8.38
C GLY A 344 -6.74 11.96 7.39
N HIS A 345 -6.21 11.08 6.54
CA HIS A 345 -5.22 11.45 5.52
C HIS A 345 -5.87 11.93 4.20
N GLY A 346 -7.13 11.60 3.93
CA GLY A 346 -7.86 12.05 2.73
C GLY A 346 -7.41 11.44 1.42
N LEU A 347 -6.84 10.23 1.45
CA LEU A 347 -6.58 9.46 0.23
C LEU A 347 -7.88 8.77 -0.20
N ALA A 348 -8.04 8.49 -1.50
CA ALA A 348 -9.17 7.69 -1.96
C ALA A 348 -9.13 6.30 -1.31
N PRO A 349 -10.26 5.69 -0.92
CA PRO A 349 -10.26 4.41 -0.20
C PRO A 349 -9.49 3.29 -0.94
N GLN A 350 -9.61 3.23 -2.26
CA GLN A 350 -8.90 2.24 -3.08
C GLN A 350 -7.36 2.44 -3.15
N GLN A 351 -6.82 3.58 -2.69
CA GLN A 351 -5.38 3.77 -2.55
C GLN A 351 -4.78 2.95 -1.39
N HIS A 352 -5.60 2.37 -0.51
CA HIS A 352 -5.15 1.51 0.60
C HIS A 352 -5.01 0.07 0.11
N TRP A 353 -3.88 -0.54 0.42
CA TRP A 353 -3.43 -1.83 -0.07
C TRP A 353 -3.36 -2.81 1.11
N THR A 354 -4.34 -3.73 1.19
CA THR A 354 -4.57 -4.58 2.37
C THR A 354 -3.83 -5.92 2.32
N PHE A 355 -3.71 -6.56 3.49
CA PHE A 355 -3.05 -7.86 3.64
C PHE A 355 -3.94 -9.04 3.20
N PHE A 356 -5.25 -8.95 3.42
CA PHE A 356 -6.26 -9.88 2.90
C PHE A 356 -7.42 -9.12 2.23
N PRO A 357 -8.25 -9.76 1.38
CA PRO A 357 -9.39 -9.13 0.73
C PRO A 357 -10.60 -9.05 1.69
N HIS A 358 -10.46 -8.26 2.75
CA HIS A 358 -11.44 -8.13 3.84
C HIS A 358 -12.12 -6.75 3.93
N THR A 359 -11.68 -5.76 3.15
CA THR A 359 -12.24 -4.40 3.16
C THR A 359 -12.54 -3.99 1.73
N ASP A 360 -13.82 -3.99 1.35
CA ASP A 360 -14.25 -3.79 -0.04
C ASP A 360 -13.98 -2.37 -0.56
N ASP A 361 -13.90 -1.38 0.34
CA ASP A 361 -13.47 -0.01 0.03
C ASP A 361 -12.01 0.06 -0.46
N ASN A 362 -11.19 -0.92 -0.07
CA ASN A 362 -9.75 -0.91 -0.28
C ASN A 362 -9.34 -1.86 -1.41
N THR A 363 -8.08 -1.76 -1.82
CA THR A 363 -7.50 -2.67 -2.80
C THR A 363 -6.77 -3.80 -2.09
N PHE A 364 -7.05 -5.04 -2.47
CA PHE A 364 -6.28 -6.17 -1.99
C PHE A 364 -4.89 -6.21 -2.63
N LEU A 365 -3.83 -6.04 -1.84
CA LEU A 365 -2.45 -6.26 -2.29
C LEU A 365 -2.00 -7.69 -2.01
N GLY A 366 -2.22 -8.17 -0.79
CA GLY A 366 -1.85 -9.53 -0.38
C GLY A 366 -0.34 -9.75 -0.27
N PHE A 367 0.03 -11.02 -0.36
CA PHE A 367 1.40 -11.53 -0.28
C PHE A 367 1.49 -12.89 -1.00
N ALA A 368 2.70 -13.45 -1.11
CA ALA A 368 2.92 -14.79 -1.63
C ALA A 368 3.20 -15.77 -0.48
N VAL A 369 2.40 -16.82 -0.37
CA VAL A 369 2.66 -17.92 0.56
C VAL A 369 3.87 -18.68 0.03
N ASP A 370 4.86 -18.89 0.90
CA ASP A 370 6.06 -19.62 0.51
C ASP A 370 5.78 -21.13 0.46
N GLN A 371 6.13 -21.72 -0.68
CA GLN A 371 6.10 -23.15 -0.92
C GLN A 371 7.56 -23.63 -1.05
N PRO A 372 8.26 -23.84 0.06
CA PRO A 372 9.66 -24.25 0.03
C PRO A 372 9.85 -25.54 -0.77
N LEU A 373 11.06 -25.70 -1.33
CA LEU A 373 11.44 -26.82 -2.18
C LEU A 373 11.08 -28.17 -1.54
N GLU A 374 10.79 -29.17 -2.38
CA GLU A 374 10.38 -30.51 -1.96
C GLU A 374 11.39 -31.19 -1.00
N GLU A 375 12.65 -30.76 -1.03
CA GLU A 375 13.76 -31.31 -0.24
C GLU A 375 13.63 -31.19 1.29
N ILE A 376 12.76 -30.31 1.83
CA ILE A 376 12.59 -30.18 3.28
C ILE A 376 11.88 -31.40 3.88
N ARG A 377 12.63 -32.28 4.53
CA ARG A 377 12.04 -33.47 5.18
C ARG A 377 11.22 -33.09 6.42
N PRO A 378 10.14 -33.82 6.73
CA PRO A 378 9.44 -33.65 8.00
C PRO A 378 10.39 -33.99 9.17
N MET A 379 10.25 -33.26 10.27
CA MET A 379 10.99 -33.43 11.52
C MET A 379 10.67 -34.75 12.22
N PHE A 380 9.43 -35.23 12.06
CA PHE A 380 8.96 -36.53 12.52
C PHE A 380 7.84 -37.02 11.59
N ASP A 381 7.54 -38.32 11.62
CA ASP A 381 6.53 -38.88 10.72
C ASP A 381 5.13 -38.32 11.04
N ARG A 382 4.57 -37.65 10.03
CA ARG A 382 3.24 -37.06 10.09
C ARG A 382 2.16 -38.12 10.20
N GLN A 383 2.33 -39.30 9.60
CA GLN A 383 1.28 -40.31 9.56
C GLN A 383 1.11 -41.02 10.90
N SER A 384 2.21 -41.30 11.59
CA SER A 384 2.16 -41.91 12.92
C SER A 384 1.86 -40.92 14.05
N SER A 385 2.11 -39.62 13.86
CA SER A 385 1.94 -38.61 14.91
C SER A 385 0.54 -37.97 14.89
N LYS A 386 -0.06 -37.80 16.07
CA LYS A 386 -1.24 -36.97 16.29
C LYS A 386 -0.82 -35.59 16.78
N ALA A 387 0.14 -34.97 16.09
CA ALA A 387 0.74 -33.71 16.53
C ALA A 387 -0.09 -32.49 16.10
N VAL A 388 -0.34 -31.60 17.05
CA VAL A 388 -0.94 -30.27 16.87
C VAL A 388 0.12 -29.22 17.16
N LEU A 389 0.40 -28.33 16.21
CA LEU A 389 1.24 -27.15 16.45
C LEU A 389 0.36 -25.94 16.78
N VAL A 390 0.60 -25.30 17.92
CA VAL A 390 -0.15 -24.11 18.33
C VAL A 390 0.42 -22.84 17.72
N TYR A 391 -0.47 -22.00 17.19
CA TYR A 391 -0.15 -20.71 16.60
C TYR A 391 -0.10 -19.59 17.65
N GLY A 392 1.02 -19.49 18.36
CA GLY A 392 1.30 -18.39 19.27
C GLY A 392 2.75 -18.42 19.71
N LYS A 393 3.53 -17.38 19.40
CA LYS A 393 5.00 -17.40 19.55
C LYS A 393 5.49 -16.72 20.83
N GLU A 394 4.60 -16.06 21.57
CA GLU A 394 4.93 -15.35 22.80
C GLU A 394 3.97 -15.76 23.92
N GLN A 395 4.47 -15.86 25.14
CA GLN A 395 3.74 -16.38 26.29
C GLN A 395 2.45 -15.63 26.58
N TYR A 396 2.40 -14.31 26.35
CA TYR A 396 1.18 -13.52 26.56
C TYR A 396 0.02 -13.96 25.65
N MET A 397 0.31 -14.52 24.47
CA MET A 397 -0.72 -14.98 23.52
C MET A 397 -1.46 -16.22 24.05
N TRP A 398 -0.85 -16.95 24.98
CA TRP A 398 -1.39 -18.16 25.57
C TRP A 398 -2.15 -17.91 26.89
N LYS A 399 -2.05 -16.69 27.44
CA LYS A 399 -2.61 -16.35 28.75
C LYS A 399 -4.12 -16.57 28.79
N GLY A 400 -4.59 -17.35 29.77
CA GLY A 400 -6.02 -17.63 29.96
C GLY A 400 -6.56 -18.74 29.05
N LEU A 401 -5.68 -19.51 28.41
CA LEU A 401 -6.03 -20.62 27.51
C LEU A 401 -5.64 -21.99 28.09
N GLU A 402 -5.39 -22.09 29.39
CA GLU A 402 -4.98 -23.32 30.06
C GLU A 402 -5.97 -24.46 29.80
N ASP A 403 -7.28 -24.20 29.93
CA ASP A 403 -8.34 -25.19 29.68
C ASP A 403 -8.45 -25.60 28.20
N VAL A 404 -8.18 -24.65 27.29
CA VAL A 404 -8.16 -24.90 25.84
C VAL A 404 -7.01 -25.85 25.51
N ILE A 405 -5.80 -25.55 25.99
CA ILE A 405 -4.62 -26.39 25.76
C ILE A 405 -4.77 -27.75 26.44
N GLN A 406 -5.36 -27.80 27.64
CA GLN A 406 -5.66 -29.06 28.32
C GLN A 406 -6.60 -29.94 27.49
N SER A 407 -7.64 -29.35 26.88
CA SER A 407 -8.57 -30.07 25.99
C SER A 407 -7.88 -30.65 24.75
N VAL A 408 -6.84 -29.97 24.23
CA VAL A 408 -6.04 -30.47 23.08
C VAL A 408 -5.19 -31.67 23.51
N LYS A 409 -4.55 -31.61 24.68
CA LYS A 409 -3.69 -32.69 25.22
C LYS A 409 -4.42 -34.01 25.40
N GLU A 410 -5.73 -33.96 25.64
CA GLU A 410 -6.56 -35.17 25.76
C GLU A 410 -6.69 -35.96 24.44
N VAL A 411 -6.46 -35.33 23.28
CA VAL A 411 -6.68 -35.95 21.95
C VAL A 411 -5.45 -35.94 21.05
N ALA A 412 -4.41 -35.17 21.38
CA ALA A 412 -3.24 -34.93 20.52
C ALA A 412 -1.99 -34.51 21.32
N GLU A 413 -0.81 -34.74 20.74
CA GLU A 413 0.46 -34.20 21.25
C GLU A 413 0.55 -32.71 20.88
N VAL A 414 0.87 -31.85 21.86
CA VAL A 414 0.89 -30.40 21.68
C VAL A 414 2.32 -29.91 21.47
N HIS A 415 2.56 -29.29 20.31
CA HIS A 415 3.81 -28.66 19.93
C HIS A 415 3.67 -27.14 19.95
N ALA A 416 4.77 -26.45 20.23
CA ALA A 416 4.82 -25.00 20.26
C ALA A 416 6.16 -24.45 19.73
N THR A 417 6.19 -23.17 19.37
CA THR A 417 7.41 -22.42 19.02
C THR A 417 7.44 -21.10 19.81
N VAL A 418 7.34 -21.19 21.13
CA VAL A 418 7.24 -20.02 22.02
C VAL A 418 8.64 -19.56 22.42
N ALA A 419 8.94 -18.29 22.15
CA ALA A 419 10.26 -17.69 22.34
C ALA A 419 10.63 -17.47 23.82
N ASP A 420 9.66 -17.02 24.60
CA ASP A 420 9.80 -16.52 25.98
C ASP A 420 9.14 -17.46 27.00
N ALA A 421 9.00 -18.75 26.67
CA ALA A 421 8.36 -19.73 27.54
C ALA A 421 9.11 -19.85 28.88
N SER A 422 8.45 -19.51 29.98
CA SER A 422 9.04 -19.63 31.31
C SER A 422 9.10 -21.10 31.78
N THR A 423 10.30 -21.56 32.15
CA THR A 423 10.54 -22.89 32.73
C THR A 423 9.66 -23.08 33.98
N GLY A 424 8.81 -24.11 34.00
CA GLY A 424 7.93 -24.41 35.13
C GLY A 424 6.53 -23.78 35.08
N SER A 425 6.17 -23.06 34.01
CA SER A 425 4.78 -22.61 33.82
C SER A 425 3.86 -23.82 33.59
N PRO A 426 2.76 -23.97 34.37
CA PRO A 426 1.78 -25.03 34.16
C PRO A 426 1.18 -25.04 32.74
N MET A 427 1.08 -23.87 32.12
CA MET A 427 0.57 -23.70 30.75
C MET A 427 1.38 -24.47 29.71
N PHE A 428 2.70 -24.60 29.92
CA PHE A 428 3.62 -25.31 29.03
C PHE A 428 4.05 -26.69 29.56
N ALA A 429 3.48 -27.15 30.68
CA ALA A 429 3.70 -28.52 31.14
C ALA A 429 3.19 -29.50 30.06
N ASP A 430 3.97 -30.53 29.73
CA ASP A 430 3.64 -31.51 28.67
C ASP A 430 3.37 -30.89 27.29
N VAL A 431 3.96 -29.72 27.01
CA VAL A 431 4.00 -29.11 25.68
C VAL A 431 5.42 -29.23 25.12
N VAL A 432 5.56 -29.80 23.93
CA VAL A 432 6.85 -29.89 23.23
C VAL A 432 7.16 -28.54 22.60
N ASN A 433 7.83 -27.67 23.35
CA ASN A 433 8.27 -26.37 22.85
C ASN A 433 9.59 -26.50 22.08
N HIS A 434 9.57 -26.15 20.79
CA HIS A 434 10.72 -26.16 19.89
C HIS A 434 11.54 -24.86 19.97
N GLY A 435 11.07 -23.87 20.74
CA GLY A 435 11.62 -22.53 20.77
C GLY A 435 11.46 -21.82 19.43
N LEU A 436 12.27 -20.77 19.21
CA LEU A 436 12.32 -20.10 17.92
C LEU A 436 13.06 -20.97 16.90
N LEU A 437 12.39 -21.24 15.79
CA LEU A 437 12.93 -22.01 14.68
C LEU A 437 13.33 -21.09 13.53
N ASP A 438 14.45 -21.41 12.89
CA ASP A 438 14.73 -20.90 11.54
C ASP A 438 13.70 -21.43 10.55
N THR A 439 13.67 -20.86 9.35
CA THR A 439 12.57 -21.15 8.44
C THR A 439 12.56 -22.57 7.89
N ASN A 440 13.72 -23.20 7.70
CA ASN A 440 13.76 -24.59 7.23
C ASN A 440 13.25 -25.55 8.31
N ARG A 441 13.64 -25.31 9.57
CA ARG A 441 13.14 -26.11 10.70
C ARG A 441 11.66 -25.86 10.96
N LEU A 442 11.17 -24.62 10.80
CA LEU A 442 9.75 -24.31 10.88
C LEU A 442 8.95 -25.08 9.84
N TYR A 443 9.37 -25.11 8.58
CA TYR A 443 8.68 -25.91 7.56
C TYR A 443 8.81 -27.40 7.78
N SER A 444 9.95 -27.87 8.26
CA SER A 444 10.12 -29.27 8.69
C SER A 444 9.09 -29.64 9.76
N LEU A 445 8.86 -28.76 10.75
CA LEU A 445 7.81 -28.94 11.77
C LEU A 445 6.39 -28.87 11.18
N LEU A 446 6.10 -27.88 10.33
CA LEU A 446 4.79 -27.74 9.67
C LEU A 446 4.44 -28.96 8.79
N ARG A 447 5.44 -29.56 8.12
CA ARG A 447 5.29 -30.82 7.37
C ARG A 447 5.09 -32.04 8.26
N SER A 448 5.38 -31.94 9.56
CA SER A 448 5.27 -33.05 10.51
C SER A 448 3.93 -33.07 11.24
N VAL A 449 3.31 -31.91 11.47
CA VAL A 449 2.06 -31.83 12.23
C VAL A 449 0.83 -32.11 11.37
N LYS A 450 -0.21 -32.67 11.99
CA LYS A 450 -1.52 -32.84 11.32
C LYS A 450 -2.31 -31.54 11.33
N VAL A 451 -2.24 -30.83 12.45
CA VAL A 451 -3.09 -29.68 12.75
C VAL A 451 -2.25 -28.47 13.13
N PHE A 452 -2.65 -27.30 12.63
CA PHE A 452 -2.16 -26.01 13.08
C PHE A 452 -3.29 -25.29 13.84
N LEU A 453 -3.13 -25.07 15.14
CA LEU A 453 -4.20 -24.57 16.02
C LEU A 453 -4.08 -23.07 16.23
N GLY A 454 -5.05 -22.32 15.71
CA GLY A 454 -5.28 -20.94 16.06
C GLY A 454 -5.87 -20.79 17.47
N ILE A 455 -5.29 -19.91 18.27
CA ILE A 455 -5.68 -19.64 19.66
C ILE A 455 -6.31 -18.25 19.86
N GLY A 456 -6.74 -17.60 18.78
CA GLY A 456 -7.44 -16.31 18.81
C GLY A 456 -6.56 -15.07 18.68
N PHE A 457 -5.23 -15.20 18.77
CA PHE A 457 -4.27 -14.14 18.45
C PHE A 457 -2.92 -14.77 18.02
N PRO A 458 -2.17 -14.17 17.08
CA PRO A 458 -2.42 -12.92 16.35
C PRO A 458 -3.56 -13.02 15.33
N LEU A 459 -4.20 -11.88 15.06
CA LEU A 459 -5.27 -11.76 14.06
C LEU A 459 -4.70 -11.61 12.65
N GLU A 460 -5.30 -12.29 11.68
CA GLU A 460 -5.03 -12.14 10.25
C GLU A 460 -3.54 -12.24 9.87
N GLY A 461 -2.82 -13.20 10.45
CA GLY A 461 -1.43 -13.48 10.10
C GLY A 461 -1.27 -14.40 8.89
N PRO A 462 -0.05 -14.50 8.32
CA PRO A 462 0.24 -15.37 7.17
C PRO A 462 0.43 -16.84 7.53
N ALA A 463 0.82 -17.14 8.78
CA ALA A 463 1.25 -18.48 9.21
C ALA A 463 0.22 -19.60 8.98
N PRO A 464 -1.12 -19.36 9.13
CA PRO A 464 -2.10 -20.39 8.78
C PRO A 464 -2.00 -20.86 7.33
N PHE A 465 -1.74 -19.97 6.37
CA PHE A 465 -1.56 -20.36 4.97
C PHE A 465 -0.22 -21.03 4.71
N GLU A 466 0.84 -20.67 5.45
CA GLU A 466 2.10 -21.42 5.42
C GLU A 466 1.90 -22.87 5.90
N ALA A 467 1.07 -23.08 6.93
CA ALA A 467 0.73 -24.40 7.44
C ALA A 467 -0.13 -25.21 6.44
N ILE A 468 -1.16 -24.60 5.87
CA ILE A 468 -2.01 -25.22 4.83
C ILE A 468 -1.18 -25.58 3.59
N ALA A 469 -0.21 -24.74 3.22
CA ALA A 469 0.73 -25.00 2.13
C ALA A 469 1.69 -26.17 2.41
N GLN A 470 1.85 -26.60 3.66
CA GLN A 470 2.56 -27.84 4.04
C GLN A 470 1.59 -29.01 4.29
N GLY A 471 0.29 -28.81 4.04
CA GLY A 471 -0.76 -29.80 4.14
C GLY A 471 -1.41 -29.92 5.51
N ALA A 472 -1.02 -29.11 6.51
CA ALA A 472 -1.68 -29.10 7.82
C ALA A 472 -3.09 -28.50 7.74
N VAL A 473 -4.02 -29.02 8.54
CA VAL A 473 -5.36 -28.44 8.67
C VAL A 473 -5.33 -27.32 9.71
N TYR A 474 -5.84 -26.15 9.36
CA TYR A 474 -5.92 -25.02 10.28
C TYR A 474 -7.20 -25.08 11.13
N ILE A 475 -7.08 -25.14 12.45
CA ILE A 475 -8.21 -24.88 13.36
C ILE A 475 -8.25 -23.38 13.61
N ASN A 476 -9.29 -22.72 13.12
CA ASN A 476 -9.48 -21.28 13.19
C ASN A 476 -10.40 -20.93 14.37
N ALA A 477 -9.90 -20.13 15.31
CA ALA A 477 -10.68 -19.77 16.50
C ALA A 477 -11.84 -18.83 16.14
N GLN A 478 -13.07 -19.28 16.38
CA GLN A 478 -14.29 -18.48 16.19
C GLN A 478 -14.42 -17.40 17.27
N PHE A 479 -15.00 -16.25 16.91
CA PHE A 479 -15.37 -15.20 17.84
C PHE A 479 -16.89 -14.99 17.84
N ASN A 480 -17.51 -15.21 19.00
CA ASN A 480 -18.91 -14.92 19.22
C ASN A 480 -19.09 -14.24 20.61
N PRO A 481 -19.40 -12.93 20.67
CA PRO A 481 -19.64 -12.04 19.53
C PRO A 481 -18.36 -11.81 18.68
N PRO A 482 -18.49 -11.39 17.42
CA PRO A 482 -17.37 -10.97 16.59
C PRO A 482 -16.50 -9.91 17.27
N LYS A 483 -15.19 -9.99 17.09
CA LYS A 483 -14.26 -8.97 17.60
C LYS A 483 -14.29 -7.75 16.70
N SER A 484 -14.32 -6.56 17.29
CA SER A 484 -14.25 -5.30 16.57
C SER A 484 -13.54 -4.27 17.42
N ARG A 485 -13.37 -3.08 16.85
CA ARG A 485 -12.84 -1.94 17.61
C ARG A 485 -13.66 -1.57 18.86
N LEU A 486 -14.92 -2.01 18.94
CA LEU A 486 -15.81 -1.69 20.05
C LEU A 486 -15.58 -2.59 21.27
N ASN A 487 -15.01 -3.79 21.08
CA ASN A 487 -14.88 -4.80 22.12
C ASN A 487 -13.48 -5.44 22.24
N ASP A 488 -12.54 -5.13 21.35
CA ASP A 488 -11.16 -5.67 21.38
C ASP A 488 -10.11 -4.56 21.45
N GLY A 489 -9.19 -4.66 22.41
CA GLY A 489 -8.16 -3.66 22.67
C GLY A 489 -7.12 -3.50 21.56
N PHE A 490 -6.81 -4.57 20.80
CA PHE A 490 -5.89 -4.50 19.66
C PHE A 490 -6.55 -3.82 18.45
N LEU A 491 -7.87 -3.99 18.28
CA LEU A 491 -8.65 -3.38 17.21
C LEU A 491 -9.10 -1.94 17.51
N ALA A 492 -9.13 -1.53 18.79
CA ALA A 492 -9.71 -0.25 19.24
C ALA A 492 -9.23 0.98 18.45
N GLU A 493 -7.94 1.05 18.15
CA GLU A 493 -7.36 2.17 17.40
C GLU A 493 -7.49 2.05 15.88
N LYS A 494 -7.74 0.85 15.34
CA LYS A 494 -7.66 0.63 13.90
C LYS A 494 -8.73 1.44 13.15
N PRO A 495 -8.42 1.97 11.96
CA PRO A 495 -9.31 2.87 11.23
C PRO A 495 -10.36 2.09 10.42
N THR A 496 -11.04 1.13 11.05
CA THR A 496 -11.99 0.24 10.39
C THR A 496 -13.14 -0.12 11.32
N LEU A 497 -14.37 -0.14 10.82
CA LEU A 497 -15.56 -0.64 11.53
C LEU A 497 -15.75 -2.16 11.39
N ARG A 498 -14.81 -2.86 10.74
CA ARG A 498 -14.94 -4.30 10.47
C ARG A 498 -15.05 -5.12 11.75
N GLU A 499 -15.91 -6.12 11.68
CA GLU A 499 -16.03 -7.18 12.66
C GLU A 499 -15.29 -8.44 12.19
N PHE A 500 -14.63 -9.11 13.11
CA PHE A 500 -13.85 -10.32 12.91
C PHE A 500 -14.63 -11.47 13.53
N THR A 501 -15.16 -12.34 12.68
CA THR A 501 -15.92 -13.54 13.07
C THR A 501 -15.02 -14.70 13.55
N SER A 502 -13.72 -14.62 13.28
CA SER A 502 -12.70 -15.56 13.74
C SER A 502 -11.31 -14.94 13.72
N GLN A 503 -10.29 -15.69 14.17
CA GLN A 503 -8.89 -15.29 14.16
C GLN A 503 -8.38 -14.91 12.76
N LEU A 504 -8.84 -15.61 11.72
CA LEU A 504 -8.54 -15.32 10.33
C LEU A 504 -9.81 -15.50 9.47
N PRO A 505 -10.64 -14.45 9.33
CA PRO A 505 -11.91 -14.53 8.58
C PRO A 505 -11.75 -14.98 7.13
N TYR A 506 -10.62 -14.66 6.49
CA TYR A 506 -10.35 -15.14 5.14
C TYR A 506 -10.21 -16.67 5.07
N ALA A 507 -9.74 -17.35 6.13
CA ALA A 507 -9.69 -18.81 6.20
C ALA A 507 -11.08 -19.45 6.35
N GLU A 508 -12.08 -18.73 6.89
CA GLU A 508 -13.47 -19.21 6.91
C GLU A 508 -14.00 -19.44 5.49
N ARG A 509 -13.65 -18.56 4.56
CA ARG A 509 -14.03 -18.67 3.13
C ARG A 509 -13.37 -19.85 2.43
N ILE A 510 -12.15 -20.21 2.85
CA ILE A 510 -11.46 -21.40 2.34
C ILE A 510 -12.13 -22.67 2.87
N GLY A 511 -12.45 -22.68 4.17
CA GLY A 511 -13.22 -23.75 4.81
C GLY A 511 -12.58 -25.13 4.71
N ARG A 512 -13.40 -26.16 4.97
CA ARG A 512 -12.99 -27.56 4.90
C ARG A 512 -12.58 -27.95 3.47
N PRO A 513 -11.59 -28.86 3.29
CA PRO A 513 -10.88 -29.59 4.34
C PRO A 513 -9.67 -28.84 4.94
N TYR A 514 -9.39 -27.61 4.51
CA TYR A 514 -8.16 -26.89 4.85
C TYR A 514 -8.25 -26.12 6.17
N ALA A 515 -9.43 -25.58 6.48
CA ALA A 515 -9.69 -24.79 7.67
C ALA A 515 -11.01 -25.21 8.33
N ILE A 516 -10.98 -25.40 9.64
CA ILE A 516 -12.17 -25.67 10.47
C ILE A 516 -12.31 -24.53 11.46
N THR A 517 -13.39 -23.76 11.34
CA THR A 517 -13.69 -22.66 12.28
C THR A 517 -14.55 -23.19 13.42
N VAL A 518 -14.11 -23.02 14.66
CA VAL A 518 -14.76 -23.57 15.85
C VAL A 518 -14.56 -22.66 17.05
N ASP A 519 -15.54 -22.64 17.96
CA ASP A 519 -15.35 -22.06 19.30
C ASP A 519 -14.36 -22.92 20.09
N ILE A 520 -13.14 -22.39 20.27
CA ILE A 520 -12.06 -23.07 20.97
C ILE A 520 -12.28 -23.16 22.48
N HIS A 521 -13.18 -22.36 23.05
CA HIS A 521 -13.53 -22.43 24.47
C HIS A 521 -14.56 -23.52 24.76
N ASN A 522 -15.24 -24.04 23.74
CA ASN A 522 -16.08 -25.21 23.87
C ASN A 522 -15.24 -26.49 23.69
N SER A 523 -14.83 -27.08 24.83
CA SER A 523 -13.94 -28.26 24.85
C SER A 523 -14.45 -29.44 24.01
N THR A 524 -15.77 -29.65 23.94
CA THR A 524 -16.37 -30.74 23.16
C THR A 524 -16.23 -30.47 21.66
N LEU A 525 -16.53 -29.25 21.22
CA LEU A 525 -16.40 -28.88 19.81
C LEU A 525 -14.94 -28.85 19.36
N LEU A 526 -14.04 -28.31 20.19
CA LEU A 526 -12.61 -28.28 19.92
C LEU A 526 -12.03 -29.69 19.74
N LYS A 527 -12.31 -30.60 20.68
CA LYS A 527 -11.85 -31.99 20.60
C LYS A 527 -12.34 -32.69 19.33
N LYS A 528 -13.63 -32.52 19.00
CA LYS A 528 -14.21 -33.05 17.75
C LYS A 528 -13.53 -32.48 16.50
N ALA A 529 -13.30 -31.17 16.46
CA ALA A 529 -12.65 -30.51 15.32
C ALA A 529 -11.20 -30.98 15.13
N ILE A 530 -10.44 -31.19 16.22
CA ILE A 530 -9.08 -31.71 16.15
C ILE A 530 -9.07 -33.16 15.67
N GLN A 531 -9.97 -34.01 16.20
CA GLN A 531 -10.10 -35.40 15.77
C GLN A 531 -10.49 -35.48 14.28
N GLU A 532 -11.43 -34.65 13.82
CA GLU A 532 -11.77 -34.49 12.41
C GLU A 532 -10.52 -34.11 11.60
N ALA A 533 -9.82 -33.04 12.00
CA ALA A 533 -8.64 -32.53 11.31
C ALA A 533 -7.47 -33.52 11.22
N ILE A 534 -7.28 -34.39 12.22
CA ILE A 534 -6.26 -35.45 12.20
C ILE A 534 -6.56 -36.50 11.11
N LEU A 535 -7.85 -36.77 10.88
CA LEU A 535 -8.31 -37.71 9.86
C LEU A 535 -8.33 -37.08 8.46
N LEU A 536 -8.53 -35.77 8.37
CA LEU A 536 -8.39 -35.01 7.13
C LEU A 536 -6.92 -35.06 6.68
N ASN A 537 -6.68 -35.64 5.51
CA ASN A 537 -5.36 -35.67 4.86
C ASN A 537 -5.40 -34.84 3.57
N PRO A 538 -5.62 -33.52 3.65
CA PRO A 538 -5.75 -32.68 2.47
C PRO A 538 -4.42 -32.59 1.71
N SER A 539 -4.51 -32.49 0.38
CA SER A 539 -3.35 -32.14 -0.43
C SER A 539 -2.92 -30.71 -0.13
N PRO A 540 -1.61 -30.41 -0.02
CA PRO A 540 -1.13 -29.04 0.20
C PRO A 540 -1.77 -28.02 -0.74
N TYR A 541 -2.19 -26.88 -0.20
CA TYR A 541 -2.99 -25.90 -0.94
C TYR A 541 -2.53 -24.46 -0.68
N VAL A 542 -2.53 -23.67 -1.74
CA VAL A 542 -2.32 -22.22 -1.70
C VAL A 542 -3.37 -21.57 -2.60
N PRO A 543 -4.23 -20.67 -2.08
CA PRO A 543 -5.15 -19.90 -2.92
C PRO A 543 -4.37 -19.17 -4.02
N LYS A 544 -4.91 -19.17 -5.25
CA LYS A 544 -4.19 -18.65 -6.42
C LYS A 544 -3.72 -17.21 -6.18
N GLU A 545 -4.56 -16.39 -5.58
CA GLU A 545 -4.30 -14.99 -5.26
C GLU A 545 -3.21 -14.78 -4.19
N LEU A 546 -2.89 -15.81 -3.41
CA LEU A 546 -1.78 -15.85 -2.45
C LEU A 546 -0.57 -16.63 -2.99
N SER A 547 -0.55 -17.00 -4.26
CA SER A 547 0.64 -17.59 -4.92
C SER A 547 1.55 -16.51 -5.51
N THR A 548 2.81 -16.87 -5.82
CA THR A 548 3.73 -15.98 -6.57
C THR A 548 3.17 -15.60 -7.96
N GLU A 549 2.47 -16.52 -8.65
CA GLU A 549 1.79 -16.25 -9.92
C GLU A 549 0.70 -15.19 -9.73
N GLY A 550 -0.21 -15.41 -8.77
CA GLY A 550 -1.34 -14.53 -8.54
C GLY A 550 -0.93 -13.16 -8.01
N MET A 551 0.08 -13.09 -7.13
CA MET A 551 0.60 -11.82 -6.64
C MET A 551 1.25 -11.01 -7.76
N LEU A 552 2.10 -11.63 -8.59
CA LEU A 552 2.77 -10.95 -9.70
C LEU A 552 1.75 -10.41 -10.71
N LEU A 553 0.75 -11.23 -11.07
CA LEU A 553 -0.32 -10.83 -12.00
C LEU A 553 -1.16 -9.69 -11.45
N ARG A 554 -1.57 -9.79 -10.18
CA ARG A 554 -2.34 -8.74 -9.51
C ARG A 554 -1.58 -7.43 -9.48
N LEU A 555 -0.30 -7.45 -9.09
CA LEU A 555 0.49 -6.23 -9.02
C LEU A 555 0.74 -5.61 -10.40
N ALA A 556 0.93 -6.43 -11.44
CA ALA A 556 1.02 -5.96 -12.82
C ALA A 556 -0.24 -5.16 -13.21
N LEU A 557 -1.43 -5.68 -12.87
CA LEU A 557 -2.70 -4.99 -13.13
C LEU A 557 -2.84 -3.72 -12.30
N LEU A 558 -2.54 -3.76 -11.01
CA LEU A 558 -2.66 -2.60 -10.12
C LEU A 558 -1.76 -1.44 -10.57
N VAL A 559 -0.51 -1.71 -10.92
CA VAL A 559 0.45 -0.68 -11.34
C VAL A 559 0.08 -0.09 -12.70
N GLU A 560 -0.46 -0.88 -13.63
CA GLU A 560 -0.80 -0.41 -14.98
C GLU A 560 -2.18 0.22 -15.09
N LYS A 561 -3.17 -0.24 -14.31
CA LYS A 561 -4.58 0.10 -14.52
C LYS A 561 -5.17 1.01 -13.44
N GLN A 562 -4.68 0.96 -12.21
CA GLN A 562 -5.23 1.78 -11.14
C GLN A 562 -4.65 3.20 -11.23
N ASP A 563 -5.40 4.16 -11.77
CA ASP A 563 -5.00 5.56 -11.96
C ASP A 563 -5.94 6.51 -11.22
N PHE A 564 -5.43 7.20 -10.20
CA PHE A 564 -6.18 8.25 -9.48
C PHE A 564 -5.76 9.66 -9.88
N CYS A 565 -4.79 9.80 -10.79
CA CYS A 565 -4.26 11.09 -11.23
C CYS A 565 -4.99 11.63 -12.46
N ASN A 566 -5.67 10.76 -13.20
CA ASN A 566 -6.46 11.12 -14.38
C ASN A 566 -7.86 10.46 -14.29
N PRO A 567 -8.73 10.95 -13.38
CA PRO A 567 -10.02 10.31 -13.12
C PRO A 567 -10.96 10.32 -14.33
N ASP A 568 -10.80 11.27 -15.25
CA ASP A 568 -11.69 11.47 -16.39
C ASP A 568 -11.28 10.69 -17.66
N LYS A 569 -10.33 9.74 -17.54
CA LYS A 569 -9.99 8.84 -18.65
C LYS A 569 -11.19 7.95 -18.99
N THR A 570 -11.51 7.87 -20.29
CA THR A 570 -12.59 7.01 -20.82
C THR A 570 -12.41 5.52 -20.54
N ASP A 571 -11.18 5.08 -20.28
CA ASP A 571 -10.86 3.69 -19.94
C ASP A 571 -10.83 3.51 -18.41
N SER A 572 -11.98 3.75 -17.76
CA SER A 572 -12.11 3.56 -16.31
C SER A 572 -11.77 2.12 -15.91
N TRP A 573 -11.05 1.95 -14.81
CA TRP A 573 -10.73 0.63 -14.28
C TRP A 573 -11.16 0.50 -12.81
N PRO A 574 -11.98 -0.51 -12.45
CA PRO A 574 -12.56 -1.54 -13.33
C PRO A 574 -13.48 -0.97 -14.43
N PRO A 575 -13.62 -1.67 -15.57
CA PRO A 575 -14.51 -1.21 -16.64
C PRO A 575 -15.97 -1.15 -16.17
N VAL A 576 -16.70 -0.10 -16.58
CA VAL A 576 -18.11 0.10 -16.18
C VAL A 576 -18.99 -1.09 -16.55
N ASN A 577 -18.68 -1.81 -17.63
CA ASN A 577 -19.44 -3.00 -18.04
C ASN A 577 -19.32 -4.20 -17.08
N GLN A 578 -18.44 -4.13 -16.07
CA GLN A 578 -18.36 -5.10 -14.98
C GLN A 578 -19.25 -4.73 -13.79
N MET A 579 -19.86 -3.54 -13.80
CA MET A 579 -20.75 -3.10 -12.74
C MET A 579 -22.01 -3.96 -12.71
N GLN A 580 -22.24 -4.61 -11.57
CA GLN A 580 -23.48 -5.33 -11.28
C GLN A 580 -24.17 -4.63 -10.13
N VAL A 581 -25.38 -4.13 -10.38
CA VAL A 581 -26.20 -3.48 -9.35
C VAL A 581 -27.01 -4.56 -8.66
N CYS A 582 -26.80 -4.71 -7.36
CA CYS A 582 -27.57 -5.62 -6.51
C CYS A 582 -28.36 -4.78 -5.49
N SER A 583 -29.61 -5.15 -5.22
CA SER A 583 -30.32 -4.58 -4.07
C SER A 583 -29.81 -5.22 -2.77
N PHE A 584 -29.82 -4.45 -1.68
CA PHE A 584 -29.39 -4.96 -0.38
C PHE A 584 -30.23 -6.15 0.09
N SER A 585 -31.52 -6.17 -0.24
CA SER A 585 -32.43 -7.30 0.02
C SER A 585 -32.02 -8.58 -0.74
N GLU A 586 -31.57 -8.48 -1.99
CA GLU A 586 -31.07 -9.63 -2.77
C GLU A 586 -29.73 -10.16 -2.26
N LEU A 587 -28.83 -9.28 -1.81
CA LEU A 587 -27.57 -9.69 -1.16
C LEU A 587 -27.82 -10.39 0.18
N PHE A 588 -28.78 -9.90 0.96
CA PHE A 588 -29.20 -10.53 2.21
C PHE A 588 -29.83 -11.91 1.96
N ILE A 589 -30.65 -12.07 0.92
CA ILE A 589 -31.22 -13.37 0.54
C ILE A 589 -30.13 -14.34 0.05
N LYS A 590 -29.16 -13.90 -0.77
CA LYS A 590 -28.04 -14.78 -1.19
C LYS A 590 -27.14 -15.19 -0.03
N SER A 591 -26.90 -14.28 0.93
CA SER A 591 -26.17 -14.59 2.17
C SER A 591 -26.95 -15.58 3.06
N LEU A 592 -28.26 -15.38 3.22
CA LEU A 592 -29.14 -16.29 3.94
C LEU A 592 -29.26 -17.65 3.28
N VAL A 593 -29.30 -17.75 1.94
CA VAL A 593 -29.37 -19.04 1.23
C VAL A 593 -28.08 -19.84 1.45
N ASN A 594 -26.91 -19.19 1.51
CA ASN A 594 -25.66 -19.85 1.91
C ASN A 594 -25.66 -20.25 3.41
N TYR A 595 -26.24 -19.43 4.29
CA TYR A 595 -26.40 -19.75 5.72
C TYR A 595 -27.39 -20.92 5.97
N TYR A 596 -28.48 -20.98 5.20
CA TYR A 596 -29.49 -22.05 5.28
C TYR A 596 -28.99 -23.36 4.68
N PHE A 597 -28.18 -23.34 3.62
CA PHE A 597 -27.55 -24.57 3.11
C PHE A 597 -26.56 -25.18 4.10
N VAL A 598 -25.81 -24.35 4.85
CA VAL A 598 -24.94 -24.84 5.95
C VAL A 598 -25.76 -25.39 7.11
N SER A 599 -26.95 -24.86 7.38
CA SER A 599 -27.81 -25.34 8.47
C SER A 599 -28.57 -26.62 8.13
N VAL A 600 -28.96 -26.83 6.87
CA VAL A 600 -29.70 -28.03 6.43
C VAL A 600 -28.79 -29.25 6.29
N VAL A 601 -27.49 -29.07 6.03
CA VAL A 601 -26.51 -30.18 6.02
C VAL A 601 -26.11 -30.64 7.44
N ILE A 602 -26.44 -29.87 8.49
CA ILE A 602 -26.21 -30.25 9.90
C ILE A 602 -27.42 -31.03 10.48
N ALA A 603 -28.53 -31.14 9.73
CA ALA A 603 -29.74 -31.82 10.18
C ALA A 603 -30.05 -33.14 9.44
N HIS A 604 -29.11 -33.69 8.65
CA HIS A 604 -29.22 -35.02 8.02
C HIS A 604 -28.00 -35.90 8.31
#